data_AF-A0A5C6XEC2-F1
#
_entry.id   AF-A0A5C6XEC2-F1
#
_cell.length_a   1.000
_cell.length_b   1.000
_cell.length_c   1.000
_cell.angle_alpha   90.00
_cell.angle_beta   90.00
_cell.angle_gamma   90.00
#
_symmetry.space_group_name_H-M   'P 1'
#
loop_
_entity.id
_entity.type
_entity.pdbx_description
1 polymer ?
#
loop_
_entity_poly.entity_id
_entity_poly.type
_entity_poly.pdbx_seq_one_letter_code
_entity_poly.pdbx_strand_id
1 'polypeptide(L)'
;MTTGLLFARSARTDALVEAKMSKGDDTREKMIETATRLFQAQGYAATGLKQILSESGTPRGSMYFHFPDGKEELAEEVVTRHGEDFGMMLEEVLDGAGDVVEAAQQMVDVLASQCEATGCQTGCPVGAIAFEMANTSERLREAARAVFERWSGILARRLSAEGMPEDDARQRARAVICAIEGGLVLSRAYGDASILCDLRTRLPALLSD
;
A
#
# COMPACT_ATOMS: atom_id res chain seq x y z
N MET A 1 -20.07 -1.04 4.41
CA MET A 1 -19.21 -1.37 5.57
C MET A 1 -18.20 -2.42 5.10
N THR A 2 -17.19 -2.02 4.31
CA THR A 2 -16.26 -2.98 3.69
C THR A 2 -14.89 -2.36 3.38
N THR A 3 -14.39 -1.47 4.23
CA THR A 3 -13.10 -0.78 4.04
C THR A 3 -11.91 -1.56 4.63
N GLY A 4 -12.08 -2.87 4.89
CA GLY A 4 -11.14 -3.67 5.70
C GLY A 4 -10.39 -4.79 4.97
N LEU A 5 -10.46 -4.90 3.64
CA LEU A 5 -9.84 -6.05 2.94
C LEU A 5 -8.31 -5.99 2.77
N LEU A 6 -7.67 -4.86 3.10
CA LEU A 6 -6.21 -4.81 3.34
C LEU A 6 -5.83 -5.16 4.80
N PHE A 7 -6.83 -5.35 5.66
CA PHE A 7 -6.68 -5.55 7.11
C PHE A 7 -7.32 -6.85 7.60
N ALA A 8 -7.36 -7.90 6.78
CA ALA A 8 -7.66 -9.23 7.29
C ALA A 8 -6.43 -9.78 8.03
N ARG A 9 -6.05 -9.16 9.15
CA ARG A 9 -5.27 -9.85 10.17
C ARG A 9 -6.06 -11.10 10.56
N SER A 10 -5.33 -12.20 10.82
CA SER A 10 -5.96 -13.40 11.39
C SER A 10 -6.76 -13.00 12.63
N ALA A 11 -8.04 -13.43 12.71
CA ALA A 11 -8.93 -13.15 13.85
C ALA A 11 -8.34 -13.55 15.22
N ARG A 12 -7.28 -14.36 15.24
CA ARG A 12 -6.56 -14.77 16.45
C ARG A 12 -5.52 -13.74 16.91
N THR A 13 -5.02 -12.90 16.01
CA THR A 13 -4.03 -11.84 16.29
C THR A 13 -4.73 -10.57 16.80
N ASP A 14 -5.89 -10.24 16.25
CA ASP A 14 -6.68 -9.05 16.65
C ASP A 14 -7.15 -9.12 18.11
N ALA A 15 -7.59 -10.30 18.55
CA ALA A 15 -8.06 -10.52 19.92
C ALA A 15 -6.96 -10.36 21.00
N LEU A 16 -5.67 -10.45 20.64
CA LEU A 16 -4.55 -10.29 21.56
C LEU A 16 -4.02 -8.84 21.59
N VAL A 17 -4.22 -8.07 20.52
CA VAL A 17 -3.79 -6.66 20.40
C VAL A 17 -4.83 -5.70 20.97
N GLU A 18 -6.13 -5.96 20.78
CA GLU A 18 -7.22 -5.17 21.38
C GLU A 18 -7.15 -5.16 22.92
N ALA A 19 -6.60 -6.20 23.53
CA ALA A 19 -6.60 -6.38 24.97
C ALA A 19 -5.59 -5.48 25.73
N LYS A 20 -4.76 -4.64 25.06
CA LYS A 20 -3.77 -3.81 25.78
C LYS A 20 -3.23 -2.55 25.09
N MET A 21 -4.02 -1.84 24.27
CA MET A 21 -3.58 -0.53 23.75
C MET A 21 -3.81 0.60 24.77
N SER A 22 -2.84 1.50 24.92
CA SER A 22 -3.06 2.72 25.71
C SER A 22 -3.99 3.69 24.95
N LYS A 23 -4.65 4.62 25.66
CA LYS A 23 -5.47 5.66 25.01
C LYS A 23 -4.65 6.51 24.01
N GLY A 24 -3.35 6.65 24.24
CA GLY A 24 -2.44 7.35 23.33
C GLY A 24 -2.20 6.55 22.05
N ASP A 25 -2.01 5.24 22.16
CA ASP A 25 -1.80 4.36 21.00
C ASP A 25 -3.05 4.31 20.11
N ASP A 26 -4.24 4.26 20.73
CA ASP A 26 -5.53 4.33 20.02
C ASP A 26 -5.72 5.66 19.27
N THR A 27 -5.25 6.77 19.84
CA THR A 27 -5.35 8.09 19.19
C THR A 27 -4.41 8.21 17.99
N ARG A 28 -3.18 7.71 18.12
CA ARG A 28 -2.20 7.67 17.02
C ARG A 28 -2.71 6.80 15.88
N GLU A 29 -3.22 5.61 16.21
CA GLU A 29 -3.75 4.66 15.24
C GLU A 29 -4.89 5.25 14.41
N LYS A 30 -5.89 5.85 15.06
CA LYS A 30 -7.03 6.48 14.37
C LYS A 30 -6.61 7.55 13.37
N MET A 31 -5.55 8.31 13.68
CA MET A 31 -5.01 9.32 12.75
C MET A 31 -4.35 8.67 11.54
N ILE A 32 -3.58 7.60 11.74
CA ILE A 32 -2.92 6.85 10.66
C ILE A 32 -3.97 6.20 9.76
N GLU A 33 -4.91 5.44 10.31
CA GLU A 33 -5.97 4.76 9.54
C GLU A 33 -6.80 5.76 8.72
N THR A 34 -7.18 6.88 9.34
CA THR A 34 -7.95 7.94 8.67
C THR A 34 -7.13 8.59 7.57
N ALA A 35 -5.85 8.92 7.84
CA ALA A 35 -4.98 9.51 6.85
C ALA A 35 -4.70 8.56 5.67
N THR A 36 -4.46 7.27 5.93
CA THR A 36 -4.31 6.23 4.89
C THR A 36 -5.53 6.22 3.97
N ARG A 37 -6.74 6.07 4.52
CA ARG A 37 -7.96 6.05 3.72
C ARG A 37 -8.13 7.32 2.89
N LEU A 38 -7.86 8.49 3.48
CA LEU A 38 -7.99 9.77 2.78
C LEU A 38 -6.93 9.92 1.67
N PHE A 39 -5.67 9.58 1.93
CA PHE A 39 -4.63 9.63 0.89
C PHE A 39 -4.93 8.67 -0.27
N GLN A 40 -5.44 7.48 0.02
CA GLN A 40 -5.89 6.54 -1.02
C GLN A 40 -7.07 7.10 -1.85
N ALA A 41 -7.99 7.81 -1.21
CA ALA A 41 -9.22 8.29 -1.85
C ALA A 41 -9.04 9.60 -2.63
N GLN A 42 -8.23 10.54 -2.12
CA GLN A 42 -8.15 11.91 -2.63
C GLN A 42 -6.71 12.43 -2.82
N GLY A 43 -5.68 11.67 -2.45
CA GLY A 43 -4.28 12.10 -2.54
C GLY A 43 -3.79 12.88 -1.32
N TYR A 44 -2.49 13.13 -1.25
CA TYR A 44 -1.89 13.85 -0.12
C TYR A 44 -2.31 15.32 -0.13
N ALA A 45 -2.12 16.03 -1.23
CA ALA A 45 -2.32 17.48 -1.34
C ALA A 45 -3.77 17.90 -1.05
N ALA A 46 -4.76 17.11 -1.49
CA ALA A 46 -6.18 17.39 -1.24
C ALA A 46 -6.61 17.10 0.21
N THR A 47 -5.80 16.36 0.99
CA THR A 47 -6.14 15.96 2.36
C THR A 47 -5.61 16.95 3.38
N GLY A 48 -6.48 17.72 4.03
CA GLY A 48 -6.08 18.67 5.08
C GLY A 48 -5.99 18.02 6.47
N LEU A 49 -5.09 18.52 7.34
CA LEU A 49 -5.04 18.09 8.75
C LEU A 49 -6.36 18.25 9.48
N LYS A 50 -7.10 19.32 9.20
CA LYS A 50 -8.43 19.55 9.79
C LYS A 50 -9.41 18.43 9.43
N GLN A 51 -9.36 17.95 8.19
CA GLN A 51 -10.21 16.85 7.72
C GLN A 51 -9.83 15.56 8.43
N ILE A 52 -8.53 15.21 8.47
CA ILE A 52 -8.03 14.03 9.16
C ILE A 52 -8.52 14.00 10.61
N LEU A 53 -8.30 15.09 11.36
CA LEU A 53 -8.70 15.17 12.78
C LEU A 53 -10.21 15.09 12.99
N SER A 54 -10.97 15.68 12.07
CA SER A 54 -12.44 15.63 12.13
C SER A 54 -12.97 14.22 11.88
N GLU A 55 -12.39 13.50 10.91
CA GLU A 55 -12.84 12.17 10.51
C GLU A 55 -12.28 11.06 11.43
N SER A 56 -11.11 11.26 12.05
CA SER A 56 -10.55 10.36 13.06
C SER A 56 -11.20 10.54 14.44
N GLY A 57 -11.91 11.65 14.65
CA GLY A 57 -12.46 12.03 15.96
C GLY A 57 -11.37 12.41 16.97
N THR A 58 -10.16 12.78 16.53
CA THR A 58 -9.05 13.09 17.43
C THR A 58 -8.89 14.61 17.67
N PRO A 59 -8.61 15.04 18.91
CA PRO A 59 -8.40 16.46 19.21
C PRO A 59 -7.18 17.03 18.49
N ARG A 60 -7.24 18.31 18.08
CA ARG A 60 -6.11 19.00 17.44
C ARG A 60 -4.82 18.99 18.28
N GLY A 61 -4.95 19.05 19.61
CA GLY A 61 -3.79 18.97 20.51
C GLY A 61 -3.04 17.64 20.43
N SER A 62 -3.75 16.54 20.14
CA SER A 62 -3.14 15.22 19.99
C SER A 62 -2.29 15.09 18.74
N MET A 63 -2.59 15.85 17.67
CA MET A 63 -1.81 15.84 16.43
C MET A 63 -0.34 16.14 16.71
N TYR A 64 -0.06 17.28 17.34
CA TYR A 64 1.32 17.72 17.59
C TYR A 64 1.99 16.98 18.75
N PHE A 65 1.22 16.21 19.53
CA PHE A 65 1.78 15.30 20.52
C PHE A 65 2.32 14.01 19.86
N HIS A 66 1.57 13.44 18.92
CA HIS A 66 1.94 12.19 18.24
C HIS A 66 2.81 12.39 17.00
N PHE A 67 2.63 13.53 16.33
CA PHE A 67 3.28 13.90 15.08
C PHE A 67 3.73 15.37 15.18
N PRO A 68 4.78 15.66 15.97
CA PRO A 68 5.29 17.01 16.19
C PRO A 68 5.66 17.76 14.90
N ASP A 69 6.11 17.06 13.86
CA ASP A 69 6.41 17.64 12.54
C ASP A 69 5.16 17.73 11.63
N GLY A 70 3.99 17.41 12.18
CA GLY A 70 2.70 17.61 11.54
C GLY A 70 2.41 16.60 10.44
N LYS A 71 1.84 17.08 9.33
CA LYS A 71 1.25 16.22 8.30
C LYS A 71 2.27 15.39 7.54
N GLU A 72 3.48 15.90 7.33
CA GLU A 72 4.53 15.14 6.65
C GLU A 72 4.97 13.93 7.46
N GLU A 73 5.14 14.06 8.78
CA GLU A 73 5.45 12.91 9.64
C GLU A 73 4.31 11.90 9.69
N LEU A 74 3.06 12.36 9.80
CA LEU A 74 1.91 11.45 9.67
C LEU A 74 1.88 10.73 8.32
N ALA A 75 2.26 11.40 7.23
CA ALA A 75 2.29 10.78 5.91
C ALA A 75 3.46 9.82 5.72
N GLU A 76 4.63 10.10 6.28
CA GLU A 76 5.74 9.14 6.34
C GLU A 76 5.32 7.87 7.08
N GLU A 77 4.62 8.01 8.22
CA GLU A 77 4.10 6.87 8.96
C GLU A 77 3.08 6.07 8.15
N VAL A 78 2.17 6.75 7.44
CA VAL A 78 1.21 6.10 6.53
C VAL A 78 1.93 5.32 5.43
N VAL A 79 2.94 5.93 4.79
CA VAL A 79 3.75 5.28 3.75
C VAL A 79 4.45 4.04 4.30
N THR A 80 5.12 4.20 5.44
CA THR A 80 5.90 3.13 6.07
C THR A 80 5.00 1.97 6.45
N ARG A 81 3.88 2.23 7.15
CA ARG A 81 2.96 1.20 7.60
C ARG A 81 2.24 0.51 6.44
N HIS A 82 1.75 1.27 5.46
CA HIS A 82 1.14 0.67 4.28
C HIS A 82 2.16 -0.16 3.50
N GLY A 83 3.41 0.32 3.43
CA GLY A 83 4.55 -0.42 2.92
C GLY A 83 4.73 -1.76 3.62
N GLU A 84 4.82 -1.74 4.95
CA GLU A 84 4.91 -2.91 5.84
C GLU A 84 3.80 -3.91 5.58
N ASP A 85 2.55 -3.49 5.70
CA ASP A 85 1.35 -4.31 5.54
C ASP A 85 1.28 -4.96 4.15
N PHE A 86 1.47 -4.18 3.08
CA PHE A 86 1.48 -4.73 1.71
C PHE A 86 2.66 -5.67 1.48
N GLY A 87 3.82 -5.39 2.05
CA GLY A 87 4.97 -6.29 1.95
C GLY A 87 4.77 -7.60 2.70
N MET A 88 4.08 -7.60 3.84
CA MET A 88 3.69 -8.83 4.54
C MET A 88 2.70 -9.64 3.71
N MET A 89 1.67 -9.00 3.16
CA MET A 89 0.74 -9.66 2.25
C MET A 89 1.46 -10.29 1.05
N LEU A 90 2.44 -9.58 0.48
CA LEU A 90 3.24 -10.07 -0.63
C LEU A 90 4.05 -11.31 -0.25
N GLU A 91 4.69 -11.31 0.92
CA GLU A 91 5.42 -12.47 1.45
C GLU A 91 4.48 -13.66 1.69
N GLU A 92 3.33 -13.44 2.32
CA GLU A 92 2.32 -14.48 2.56
C GLU A 92 1.80 -15.12 1.26
N VAL A 93 1.53 -14.31 0.24
CA VAL A 93 1.10 -14.79 -1.09
C VAL A 93 2.21 -15.59 -1.78
N LEU A 94 3.47 -15.13 -1.70
CA LEU A 94 4.61 -15.87 -2.28
C LEU A 94 4.89 -17.19 -1.57
N ASP A 95 4.68 -17.26 -0.26
CA ASP A 95 4.85 -18.49 0.52
C ASP A 95 3.75 -19.52 0.22
N GLY A 96 2.54 -19.05 -0.15
CA GLY A 96 1.41 -19.90 -0.50
C GLY A 96 1.36 -20.35 -1.97
N ALA A 97 2.02 -19.63 -2.89
CA ALA A 97 1.97 -19.90 -4.32
C ALA A 97 3.08 -20.82 -4.81
N GLY A 98 2.84 -21.51 -5.94
CA GLY A 98 3.81 -22.40 -6.58
C GLY A 98 5.00 -21.65 -7.19
N ASP A 99 4.76 -20.47 -7.75
CA ASP A 99 5.77 -19.60 -8.37
C ASP A 99 5.41 -18.11 -8.25
N VAL A 100 6.33 -17.23 -8.66
CA VAL A 100 6.10 -15.77 -8.62
C VAL A 100 4.96 -15.31 -9.53
N VAL A 101 4.69 -16.03 -10.63
CA VAL A 101 3.62 -15.66 -11.56
C VAL A 101 2.28 -15.84 -10.88
N GLU A 102 2.05 -17.00 -10.26
CA GLU A 102 0.84 -17.29 -9.50
C GLU A 102 0.68 -16.29 -8.34
N ALA A 103 1.75 -16.02 -7.58
CA ALA A 103 1.73 -15.04 -6.50
C ALA A 103 1.33 -13.63 -6.99
N ALA A 104 1.94 -13.16 -8.08
CA ALA A 104 1.61 -11.86 -8.65
C ALA A 104 0.16 -11.82 -9.17
N GLN A 105 -0.36 -12.92 -9.73
CA GLN A 105 -1.75 -13.01 -10.16
C GLN A 105 -2.73 -12.93 -8.98
N GLN A 106 -2.45 -13.66 -7.89
CA GLN A 106 -3.24 -13.60 -6.66
C GLN A 106 -3.22 -12.20 -6.04
N MET A 107 -2.06 -11.51 -6.08
CA MET A 107 -1.96 -10.11 -5.63
C MET A 107 -2.86 -9.19 -6.46
N VAL A 108 -2.83 -9.33 -7.79
CA VAL A 108 -3.69 -8.53 -8.68
C VAL A 108 -5.18 -8.86 -8.46
N ASP A 109 -5.54 -10.11 -8.18
CA ASP A 109 -6.92 -10.49 -7.83
C ASP A 109 -7.41 -9.78 -6.56
N VAL A 110 -6.57 -9.67 -5.53
CA VAL A 110 -6.87 -8.94 -4.30
C VAL A 110 -7.09 -7.45 -4.59
N LEU A 111 -6.20 -6.84 -5.39
CA LEU A 111 -6.31 -5.42 -5.76
C LEU A 111 -7.54 -5.14 -6.64
N ALA A 112 -7.86 -6.02 -7.59
CA ALA A 112 -9.04 -5.92 -8.43
C ALA A 112 -10.33 -5.97 -7.59
N SER A 113 -10.42 -6.93 -6.67
CA SER A 113 -11.55 -7.07 -5.75
C SER A 113 -11.75 -5.81 -4.88
N GLN A 114 -10.65 -5.20 -4.43
CA GLN A 114 -10.70 -3.94 -3.68
C GLN A 114 -11.15 -2.77 -4.56
N CYS A 115 -10.66 -2.67 -5.81
CA CYS A 115 -11.11 -1.69 -6.77
C CYS A 115 -12.63 -1.80 -6.97
N GLU A 116 -13.16 -3.00 -7.23
CA GLU A 116 -14.60 -3.22 -7.38
C GLU A 116 -15.38 -2.79 -6.13
N ALA A 117 -14.92 -3.18 -4.94
CA ALA A 117 -15.57 -2.86 -3.68
C ALA A 117 -15.65 -1.36 -3.38
N THR A 118 -14.71 -0.56 -3.90
CA THR A 118 -14.67 0.90 -3.72
C THR A 118 -15.15 1.68 -4.93
N GLY A 119 -15.63 1.01 -5.99
CA GLY A 119 -15.94 1.67 -7.26
C GLY A 119 -14.71 2.32 -7.90
N CYS A 120 -13.54 1.74 -7.66
CA CYS A 120 -12.23 2.20 -8.09
C CYS A 120 -11.86 3.62 -7.63
N GLN A 121 -12.41 4.02 -6.48
CA GLN A 121 -12.17 5.33 -5.88
C GLN A 121 -10.97 5.37 -4.92
N THR A 122 -10.25 4.25 -4.75
CA THR A 122 -9.07 4.14 -3.89
C THR A 122 -7.86 3.69 -4.69
N GLY A 123 -6.71 4.34 -4.50
CA GLY A 123 -5.43 3.95 -5.09
C GLY A 123 -4.38 3.56 -4.05
N CYS A 124 -3.11 3.47 -4.47
CA CYS A 124 -1.98 3.27 -3.58
C CYS A 124 -1.59 4.60 -2.89
N PRO A 125 -1.52 4.68 -1.54
CA PRO A 125 -1.13 5.91 -0.86
C PRO A 125 0.36 6.22 -1.05
N VAL A 126 1.20 5.19 -1.21
CA VAL A 126 2.63 5.33 -1.49
C VAL A 126 2.84 5.93 -2.88
N GLY A 127 2.13 5.42 -3.89
CA GLY A 127 2.12 5.98 -5.25
C GLY A 127 1.63 7.42 -5.30
N ALA A 128 0.53 7.74 -4.60
CA ALA A 128 0.01 9.11 -4.51
C ALA A 128 1.04 10.07 -3.90
N ILE A 129 1.66 9.70 -2.77
CA ILE A 129 2.67 10.53 -2.10
C ILE A 129 3.93 10.67 -2.97
N ALA A 130 4.39 9.59 -3.60
CA ALA A 130 5.54 9.64 -4.50
C ALA A 130 5.30 10.61 -5.66
N PHE A 131 4.11 10.57 -6.27
CA PHE A 131 3.78 11.44 -7.39
C PHE A 131 3.62 12.91 -6.99
N GLU A 132 2.99 13.17 -5.84
CA GLU A 132 2.67 14.53 -5.41
C GLU A 132 3.82 15.24 -4.68
N MET A 133 4.63 14.50 -3.92
CA MET A 133 5.54 15.08 -2.93
C MET A 133 7.02 14.84 -3.19
N ALA A 134 7.41 13.93 -4.09
CA ALA A 134 8.82 13.58 -4.28
C ALA A 134 9.70 14.79 -4.65
N ASN A 135 9.18 15.78 -5.37
CA ASN A 135 9.95 16.97 -5.76
C ASN A 135 9.99 18.08 -4.71
N THR A 136 9.24 17.94 -3.62
CA THR A 136 9.05 19.01 -2.61
C THR A 136 9.33 18.58 -1.18
N SER A 137 9.32 17.28 -0.89
CA SER A 137 9.67 16.72 0.43
C SER A 137 10.62 15.55 0.27
N GLU A 138 11.88 15.77 0.67
CA GLU A 138 12.90 14.72 0.70
C GLU A 138 12.51 13.57 1.63
N ARG A 139 11.90 13.90 2.78
CA ARG A 139 11.39 12.94 3.76
C ARG A 139 10.42 11.95 3.12
N LEU A 140 9.40 12.47 2.44
CA LEU A 140 8.39 11.63 1.79
C LEU A 140 8.93 10.91 0.56
N ARG A 141 9.88 11.53 -0.17
CA ARG A 141 10.58 10.89 -1.29
C ARG A 141 11.33 9.65 -0.83
N GLU A 142 12.12 9.75 0.23
CA GLU A 142 12.90 8.63 0.76
C GLU A 142 12.02 7.54 1.40
N ALA A 143 10.93 7.92 2.10
CA ALA A 143 9.96 6.96 2.62
C ALA A 143 9.31 6.12 1.49
N ALA A 144 8.82 6.78 0.43
CA ALA A 144 8.22 6.07 -0.70
C ALA A 144 9.25 5.20 -1.44
N ARG A 145 10.49 5.70 -1.61
CA ARG A 145 11.59 4.95 -2.19
C ARG A 145 11.87 3.67 -1.41
N ALA A 146 12.00 3.75 -0.09
CA ALA A 146 12.27 2.60 0.75
C ALA A 146 11.19 1.51 0.62
N VAL A 147 9.91 1.93 0.53
CA VAL A 147 8.79 1.02 0.33
C VAL A 147 8.83 0.33 -1.04
N PHE A 148 9.02 1.08 -2.13
CA PHE A 148 9.13 0.48 -3.47
C PHE A 148 10.35 -0.43 -3.62
N GLU A 149 11.48 -0.08 -2.99
CA GLU A 149 12.66 -0.93 -2.92
C GLU A 149 12.38 -2.22 -2.13
N ARG A 150 11.62 -2.15 -1.03
CA ARG A 150 11.22 -3.33 -0.26
C ARG A 150 10.31 -4.25 -1.07
N TRP A 151 9.23 -3.74 -1.67
CA TRP A 151 8.30 -4.55 -2.47
C TRP A 151 8.98 -5.20 -3.67
N SER A 152 9.77 -4.43 -4.42
CA SER A 152 10.55 -4.97 -5.54
C SER A 152 11.59 -5.98 -5.06
N GLY A 153 12.21 -5.75 -3.91
CA GLY A 153 13.19 -6.65 -3.32
C GLY A 153 12.61 -7.99 -2.90
N ILE A 154 11.37 -8.02 -2.38
CA ILE A 154 10.65 -9.26 -2.04
C ILE A 154 10.47 -10.13 -3.29
N LEU A 155 9.90 -9.55 -4.36
CA LEU A 155 9.70 -10.25 -5.64
C LEU A 155 11.03 -10.71 -6.26
N ALA A 156 12.04 -9.85 -6.30
CA ALA A 156 13.34 -10.17 -6.89
C ALA A 156 14.02 -11.33 -6.16
N ARG A 157 13.98 -11.36 -4.83
CA ARG A 157 14.52 -12.49 -4.05
C ARG A 157 13.85 -13.81 -4.41
N ARG A 158 12.52 -13.81 -4.57
CA ARG A 158 11.80 -15.02 -4.95
C ARG A 158 12.12 -15.45 -6.38
N LEU A 159 12.14 -14.53 -7.34
CA LEU A 159 12.54 -14.81 -8.72
C LEU A 159 13.96 -15.41 -8.80
N SER A 160 14.92 -14.87 -8.05
CA SER A 160 16.27 -15.43 -8.02
C SER A 160 16.33 -16.80 -7.35
N ALA A 161 15.52 -17.05 -6.31
CA ALA A 161 15.40 -18.37 -5.71
C ALA A 161 14.82 -19.42 -6.68
N GLU A 162 14.02 -18.98 -7.66
CA GLU A 162 13.48 -19.80 -8.76
C GLU A 162 14.47 -19.96 -9.93
N GLY A 163 15.69 -19.43 -9.81
CA GLY A 163 16.79 -19.63 -10.76
C GLY A 163 17.04 -18.45 -11.72
N MET A 164 16.29 -17.36 -11.60
CA MET A 164 16.48 -16.18 -12.43
C MET A 164 17.76 -15.40 -12.05
N PRO A 165 18.57 -14.94 -13.02
CA PRO A 165 19.72 -14.07 -12.75
C PRO A 165 19.32 -12.83 -11.93
N GLU A 166 20.15 -12.43 -10.96
CA GLU A 166 19.81 -11.35 -10.02
C GLU A 166 19.45 -10.02 -10.68
N ASP A 167 20.09 -9.68 -11.80
CA ASP A 167 19.80 -8.44 -12.52
C ASP A 167 18.44 -8.51 -13.21
N ASP A 168 18.15 -9.61 -13.90
CA ASP A 168 16.85 -9.85 -14.55
C ASP A 168 15.71 -9.91 -13.52
N ALA A 169 15.94 -10.59 -12.40
CA ALA A 169 14.99 -10.68 -11.29
C ALA A 169 14.65 -9.28 -10.73
N ARG A 170 15.65 -8.42 -10.57
CA ARG A 170 15.46 -7.04 -10.13
C ARG A 170 14.69 -6.21 -11.14
N GLN A 171 15.01 -6.32 -12.43
CA GLN A 171 14.34 -5.57 -13.49
C GLN A 171 12.86 -6.00 -13.62
N ARG A 172 12.59 -7.31 -13.61
CA ARG A 172 11.24 -7.86 -13.70
C ARG A 172 10.39 -7.57 -12.47
N ALA A 173 10.97 -7.67 -11.27
CA ALA A 173 10.27 -7.28 -10.04
C ALA A 173 9.82 -5.82 -10.08
N ARG A 174 10.69 -4.91 -10.54
CA ARG A 174 10.32 -3.50 -10.76
C ARG A 174 9.24 -3.35 -11.82
N ALA A 175 9.33 -4.09 -12.92
CA ALA A 175 8.31 -4.05 -13.98
C ALA A 175 6.93 -4.49 -13.46
N VAL A 176 6.86 -5.51 -12.58
CA VAL A 176 5.61 -5.93 -11.92
C VAL A 176 5.05 -4.83 -11.04
N ILE A 177 5.87 -4.20 -10.19
CA ILE A 177 5.42 -3.08 -9.34
C ILE A 177 4.95 -1.90 -10.19
N CYS A 178 5.68 -1.54 -11.26
CA CYS A 178 5.25 -0.51 -12.21
C CYS A 178 3.90 -0.85 -12.86
N ALA A 179 3.70 -2.11 -13.26
CA ALA A 179 2.47 -2.55 -13.90
C ALA A 179 1.28 -2.52 -12.93
N ILE A 180 1.48 -2.93 -11.67
CA ILE A 180 0.46 -2.86 -10.61
C ILE A 180 0.06 -1.40 -10.34
N GLU A 181 1.05 -0.52 -10.09
CA GLU A 181 0.78 0.90 -9.81
C GLU A 181 0.10 1.59 -11.00
N GLY A 182 0.56 1.31 -12.22
CA GLY A 182 -0.08 1.79 -13.44
C GLY A 182 -1.50 1.24 -13.60
N GLY A 183 -1.73 -0.03 -13.27
CA GLY A 183 -3.04 -0.66 -13.26
C GLY A 183 -4.02 0.02 -12.29
N LEU A 184 -3.57 0.36 -11.08
CA LEU A 184 -4.37 1.12 -10.11
C LEU A 184 -4.74 2.51 -10.62
N VAL A 185 -3.78 3.22 -11.23
CA VAL A 185 -4.02 4.54 -11.83
C VAL A 185 -5.04 4.46 -12.97
N LEU A 186 -4.88 3.51 -13.89
CA LEU A 186 -5.79 3.33 -15.01
C LEU A 186 -7.19 2.89 -14.57
N SER A 187 -7.27 1.95 -13.62
CA SER A 187 -8.57 1.50 -13.08
C SER A 187 -9.34 2.64 -12.45
N ARG A 188 -8.65 3.54 -11.73
CA ARG A 188 -9.24 4.75 -11.18
C ARG A 188 -9.70 5.71 -12.27
N ALA A 189 -8.88 5.94 -13.30
CA ALA A 189 -9.20 6.86 -14.39
C ALA A 189 -10.41 6.40 -15.21
N TYR A 190 -10.53 5.09 -15.43
CA TYR A 190 -11.66 4.51 -16.16
C TYR A 190 -12.87 4.18 -15.26
N GLY A 191 -12.67 4.11 -13.95
CA GLY A 191 -13.69 3.59 -13.03
C GLY A 191 -13.98 2.10 -13.27
N ASP A 192 -12.96 1.34 -13.67
CA ASP A 192 -13.10 -0.04 -14.15
C ASP A 192 -11.99 -0.95 -13.61
N ALA A 193 -12.39 -1.95 -12.83
CA ALA A 193 -11.48 -2.93 -12.25
C ALA A 193 -10.99 -3.97 -13.28
N SER A 194 -11.63 -4.08 -14.45
CA SER A 194 -11.22 -5.04 -15.50
C SER A 194 -9.79 -4.78 -15.99
N ILE A 195 -9.29 -3.55 -15.83
CA ILE A 195 -7.90 -3.18 -16.13
C ILE A 195 -6.90 -4.01 -15.32
N LEU A 196 -7.19 -4.26 -14.03
CA LEU A 196 -6.36 -5.14 -13.20
C LEU A 196 -6.54 -6.60 -13.62
N CYS A 197 -7.74 -7.03 -13.97
CA CYS A 197 -7.98 -8.37 -14.52
C CYS A 197 -7.18 -8.60 -15.82
N ASP A 198 -7.09 -7.60 -16.70
CA ASP A 198 -6.28 -7.65 -17.90
C ASP A 198 -4.79 -7.77 -17.56
N LEU A 199 -4.29 -6.99 -16.60
CA LEU A 199 -2.92 -7.09 -16.09
C LEU A 199 -2.62 -8.51 -15.60
N ARG A 200 -3.52 -9.12 -14.83
CA ARG A 200 -3.37 -10.49 -14.33
C ARG A 200 -3.06 -11.49 -15.45
N THR A 201 -3.73 -11.36 -16.60
CA THR A 201 -3.49 -12.24 -17.76
C THR A 201 -2.14 -11.99 -18.45
N ARG A 202 -1.53 -10.81 -18.23
CA ARG A 202 -0.26 -10.40 -18.84
C ARG A 202 0.95 -10.63 -17.94
N LEU A 203 0.76 -10.84 -16.65
CA LEU A 203 1.85 -11.13 -15.70
C LEU A 203 2.80 -12.27 -16.14
N PRO A 204 2.32 -13.40 -16.71
CA PRO A 204 3.24 -14.44 -17.20
C PRO A 204 4.23 -13.89 -18.23
N ALA A 205 3.79 -13.03 -19.14
CA ALA A 205 4.66 -12.43 -20.15
C ALA A 205 5.66 -11.41 -19.57
N LEU A 206 5.31 -10.72 -18.48
CA LEU A 206 6.23 -9.82 -17.78
C LEU A 206 7.31 -10.57 -16.98
N LEU A 207 7.03 -11.81 -16.59
CA LEU A 207 7.88 -12.63 -15.74
C LEU A 207 8.60 -13.77 -16.49
N SER A 208 8.26 -14.02 -17.76
CA SER A 208 8.91 -15.00 -18.64
C SER A 208 10.02 -14.38 -19.49
N ASP A 209 11.02 -15.17 -19.87
CA ASP A 209 12.11 -14.83 -20.80
C ASP A 209 11.65 -14.22 -22.12
#